data_AF-A0A1H7UX48-F1
#
_entry.id   AF-A0A1H7UX48-F1
#
_cell.length_a   1.000
_cell.length_b   1.000
_cell.length_c   1.000
_cell.angle_alpha   90.00
_cell.angle_beta   90.00
_cell.angle_gamma   90.00
#
_symmetry.space_group_name_H-M   'P 1'
#
loop_
_entity.id
_entity.type
_entity.pdbx_description
1 polymer ?
#
loop_
_entity_poly.entity_id
_entity_poly.type
_entity_poly.pdbx_seq_one_letter_code
_entity_poly.pdbx_strand_id
1 'polypeptide(L)'
;MKKSESYSAFKRKGIFFVCLFSLLLFASNAFADLYSFNLIYANAELNGGAMDNYATVTVNLTAEDQATINFESLNDYRLQNRLGVQVNAFVFGVSNWTDGDFVNQKNFSEFGDFNVSFDKIGKITSFSFNVTNNSTSHWTLADQVLRINDWGYLAVAHIVPQQGNSGYAAGDGSAVPLPGAVWLLGSGLVGLAAIRRRRAA
;
A
#
# COMPACT_ATOMS: atom_id res chain seq x y z
N MET A 1 19.98 -67.75 -12.93
CA MET A 1 19.22 -66.96 -11.92
C MET A 1 19.96 -65.65 -11.64
N LYS A 2 19.36 -64.50 -11.94
CA LYS A 2 19.66 -63.20 -11.31
C LYS A 2 18.46 -62.27 -11.59
N LYS A 3 17.69 -61.96 -10.53
CA LYS A 3 16.51 -61.09 -10.58
C LYS A 3 16.97 -59.63 -10.46
N SER A 4 16.51 -58.81 -11.40
CA SER A 4 16.76 -57.37 -11.46
C SER A 4 15.70 -56.63 -10.64
N GLU A 5 16.10 -56.08 -9.49
CA GLU A 5 15.31 -55.16 -8.67
C GLU A 5 15.97 -53.77 -8.72
N SER A 6 15.69 -52.96 -9.73
CA SER A 6 16.20 -51.58 -9.75
C SER A 6 15.38 -50.61 -10.63
N TYR A 7 14.05 -50.65 -10.55
CA TYR A 7 13.19 -49.76 -11.36
C TYR A 7 12.04 -49.06 -10.61
N SER A 8 12.01 -49.03 -9.27
CA SER A 8 10.88 -48.39 -8.56
C SER A 8 11.19 -47.01 -7.94
N ALA A 9 12.47 -46.63 -7.76
CA ALA A 9 12.82 -45.39 -7.05
C ALA A 9 12.69 -44.12 -7.91
N PHE A 10 12.70 -44.22 -9.24
CA PHE A 10 12.73 -43.05 -10.14
C PHE A 10 11.35 -42.40 -10.37
N LYS A 11 10.23 -43.13 -10.16
CA LYS A 11 8.88 -42.64 -10.48
C LYS A 11 8.30 -41.63 -9.47
N ARG A 12 8.70 -41.67 -8.19
CA ARG A 12 8.11 -40.77 -7.17
C ARG A 12 8.66 -39.34 -7.21
N LYS A 13 9.94 -39.16 -7.57
CA LYS A 13 10.56 -37.82 -7.64
C LYS A 13 10.02 -36.97 -8.79
N GLY A 14 9.65 -37.61 -9.91
CA GLY A 14 9.06 -36.92 -11.07
C GLY A 14 7.67 -36.34 -10.79
N ILE A 15 6.79 -37.09 -10.11
CA ILE A 15 5.44 -36.62 -9.79
C ILE A 15 5.48 -35.40 -8.86
N PHE A 16 6.35 -35.41 -7.85
CA PHE A 16 6.51 -34.26 -6.95
C PHE A 16 6.98 -33.01 -7.70
N PHE A 17 7.91 -33.17 -8.65
CA PHE A 17 8.39 -32.06 -9.46
C PHE A 17 7.32 -31.49 -10.40
N VAL A 18 6.50 -32.34 -11.00
CA VAL A 18 5.38 -31.91 -11.85
C VAL A 18 4.31 -31.20 -11.02
N CYS A 19 3.94 -31.73 -9.85
CA CYS A 19 2.98 -31.07 -8.97
C CYS A 19 3.49 -29.70 -8.47
N LEU A 20 4.75 -29.61 -8.06
CA LEU A 20 5.36 -28.34 -7.63
C LEU A 20 5.45 -27.33 -8.78
N PHE A 21 5.79 -27.79 -9.98
CA PHE A 21 5.85 -26.94 -11.17
C PHE A 21 4.46 -26.46 -11.61
N SER A 22 3.45 -27.34 -11.57
CA SER A 22 2.06 -26.94 -11.83
C SER A 22 1.55 -25.94 -10.79
N LEU A 23 1.84 -26.13 -9.50
CA LEU A 23 1.51 -25.15 -8.45
C LEU A 23 2.15 -23.78 -8.70
N LEU A 24 3.40 -23.75 -9.20
CA LEU A 24 4.07 -22.50 -9.59
C LEU A 24 3.48 -21.84 -10.85
N LEU A 25 2.92 -22.63 -11.78
CA LEU A 25 2.25 -22.12 -12.98
C LEU A 25 0.82 -21.65 -12.72
N PHE A 26 0.13 -22.25 -11.75
CA PHE A 26 -1.23 -21.87 -11.33
C PHE A 26 -1.26 -20.90 -10.15
N ALA A 27 -0.10 -20.52 -9.61
CA ALA A 27 0.03 -19.32 -8.81
C ALA A 27 -0.15 -18.10 -9.73
N SER A 28 -1.38 -17.88 -10.21
CA SER A 28 -1.77 -16.63 -10.86
C SER A 28 -1.37 -15.51 -9.90
N ASN A 29 -0.49 -14.65 -10.38
CA ASN A 29 0.04 -13.55 -9.59
C ASN A 29 -1.14 -12.70 -9.10
N ALA A 30 -1.49 -12.84 -7.83
CA ALA A 30 -2.14 -11.76 -7.11
C ALA A 30 -1.07 -10.67 -6.96
N PHE A 31 -0.79 -9.95 -8.05
CA PHE A 31 -0.04 -8.72 -7.94
C PHE A 31 -0.98 -7.76 -7.21
N ALA A 32 -0.68 -7.54 -5.93
CA ALA A 32 -1.18 -6.37 -5.24
C ALA A 32 -0.68 -5.15 -6.03
N ASP A 33 -1.61 -4.39 -6.61
CA ASP A 33 -1.24 -3.10 -7.18
C ASP A 33 -1.06 -2.12 -6.02
N LEU A 34 0.12 -1.49 -5.98
CA LEU A 34 0.58 -0.69 -4.86
C LEU A 34 0.93 0.71 -5.37
N TYR A 35 0.36 1.70 -4.72
CA TYR A 35 0.66 3.09 -4.95
C TYR A 35 1.04 3.75 -3.62
N SER A 36 2.16 4.49 -3.58
CA SER A 36 2.64 5.10 -2.36
C SER A 36 3.27 6.46 -2.59
N PHE A 37 3.03 7.37 -1.64
CA PHE A 37 3.54 8.74 -1.61
C PHE A 37 3.73 9.20 -0.18
N ASN A 38 4.51 10.26 0.02
CA ASN A 38 4.75 10.84 1.34
C ASN A 38 3.89 12.08 1.59
N LEU A 39 3.59 12.33 2.87
CA LEU A 39 3.07 13.61 3.34
C LEU A 39 4.26 14.55 3.55
N ILE A 40 4.46 15.51 2.65
CA ILE A 40 5.64 16.39 2.63
C ILE A 40 5.33 17.87 2.89
N TYR A 41 4.08 18.28 2.68
CA TYR A 41 3.65 19.67 2.82
C TYR A 41 3.10 19.90 4.22
N ALA A 42 3.82 20.68 5.04
CA ALA A 42 3.42 21.01 6.41
C ALA A 42 2.65 22.32 6.49
N ASN A 43 1.68 22.39 7.40
CA ASN A 43 1.10 23.68 7.79
C ASN A 43 2.07 24.48 8.67
N ALA A 44 1.81 25.78 8.83
CA ALA A 44 2.68 26.66 9.62
C ALA A 44 2.85 26.22 11.09
N GLU A 45 1.88 25.48 11.64
CA GLU A 45 1.94 24.95 13.01
C GLU A 45 2.93 23.80 13.16
N LEU A 46 3.02 22.91 12.16
CA LEU A 46 3.93 21.77 12.15
C LEU A 46 5.35 22.24 11.85
N ASN A 47 6.15 22.40 12.90
CA ASN A 47 7.55 22.82 12.82
C ASN A 47 7.78 24.08 11.96
N GLY A 48 6.84 25.03 11.98
CA GLY A 48 6.94 26.27 11.19
C GLY A 48 6.67 26.12 9.70
N GLY A 49 6.04 25.02 9.26
CA GLY A 49 5.78 24.75 7.84
C GLY A 49 6.98 24.17 7.09
N ALA A 50 7.97 23.61 7.80
CA ALA A 50 9.10 22.96 7.17
C ALA A 50 8.64 21.74 6.33
N MET A 51 9.22 21.54 5.15
CA MET A 51 8.95 20.33 4.36
C MET A 51 9.84 19.18 4.83
N ASP A 52 9.26 18.01 5.10
CA ASP A 52 9.95 16.78 5.47
C ASP A 52 9.06 15.56 5.17
N ASN A 53 9.60 14.35 5.18
CA ASN A 53 8.82 13.12 5.05
C ASN A 53 8.17 12.77 6.40
N TYR A 54 6.96 13.27 6.64
CA TYR A 54 6.27 13.11 7.93
C TYR A 54 5.62 11.73 8.10
N ALA A 55 5.02 11.24 7.02
CA ALA A 55 4.37 9.93 6.96
C ALA A 55 4.35 9.43 5.52
N THR A 56 4.23 8.13 5.33
CA THR A 56 3.97 7.49 4.05
C THR A 56 2.52 7.03 4.00
N VAL A 57 1.85 7.30 2.88
CA VAL A 57 0.55 6.74 2.55
C VAL A 57 0.77 5.63 1.52
N THR A 58 0.21 4.46 1.78
CA THR A 58 0.23 3.32 0.86
C THR A 58 -1.20 2.91 0.56
N VAL A 59 -1.52 2.86 -0.73
CA VAL A 59 -2.76 2.33 -1.27
C VAL A 59 -2.46 0.97 -1.86
N ASN A 60 -3.18 -0.05 -1.37
CA ASN A 60 -3.09 -1.42 -1.86
C ASN A 60 -4.45 -1.82 -2.45
N LEU A 61 -4.53 -1.94 -3.78
CA LEU A 61 -5.72 -2.45 -4.44
C LEU A 61 -5.74 -3.98 -4.31
N THR A 62 -6.58 -4.49 -3.42
CA THR A 62 -6.64 -5.92 -3.06
C THR A 62 -7.57 -6.71 -3.96
N ALA A 63 -8.56 -6.05 -4.55
CA ALA A 63 -9.44 -6.54 -5.60
C ALA A 63 -9.98 -5.36 -6.41
N GLU A 64 -10.68 -5.63 -7.52
CA GLU A 64 -11.45 -4.59 -8.21
C GLU A 64 -12.38 -3.89 -7.20
N ASP A 65 -12.31 -2.56 -7.16
CA ASP A 65 -13.07 -1.70 -6.26
C ASP A 65 -12.84 -1.87 -4.75
N GLN A 66 -11.81 -2.62 -4.34
CA GLN A 66 -11.45 -2.79 -2.94
C GLN A 66 -10.00 -2.43 -2.71
N ALA A 67 -9.77 -1.45 -1.84
CA ALA A 67 -8.42 -1.04 -1.48
C ALA A 67 -8.25 -0.94 0.04
N THR A 68 -7.05 -1.25 0.49
CA THR A 68 -6.59 -0.94 1.85
C THR A 68 -5.67 0.27 1.78
N ILE A 69 -5.94 1.26 2.62
CA ILE A 69 -5.13 2.48 2.74
C ILE A 69 -4.44 2.44 4.10
N ASN A 70 -3.11 2.55 4.08
CA ASN A 70 -2.27 2.57 5.26
C ASN A 70 -1.49 3.89 5.34
N PHE A 71 -1.53 4.52 6.51
CA PHE A 71 -0.65 5.60 6.92
C PHE A 71 0.41 5.03 7.84
N GLU A 72 1.66 5.40 7.60
CA GLU A 72 2.78 5.04 8.47
C GLU A 72 3.59 6.30 8.77
N SER A 73 3.68 6.68 10.04
CA SER A 73 4.53 7.81 10.45
C SER A 73 6.00 7.44 10.23
N LEU A 74 6.78 8.37 9.70
CA LEU A 74 8.22 8.17 9.50
C LEU A 74 9.02 8.73 10.69
N ASN A 75 10.26 8.27 10.86
CA ASN A 75 11.18 8.78 11.88
C ASN A 75 10.55 8.84 13.30
N ASP A 76 10.76 9.96 14.00
CA ASP A 76 10.26 10.22 15.35
C ASP A 76 8.88 10.90 15.36
N TYR A 77 8.14 10.86 14.24
CA TYR A 77 6.78 11.38 14.14
C TYR A 77 5.74 10.35 14.61
N ARG A 78 4.55 10.82 14.98
CA ARG A 78 3.38 9.99 15.28
C ARG A 78 2.14 10.60 14.64
N LEU A 79 1.21 9.75 14.22
CA LEU A 79 -0.12 10.14 13.82
C LEU A 79 -0.94 10.42 15.09
N GLN A 80 -1.77 11.46 15.08
CA GLN A 80 -2.69 11.75 16.20
C GLN A 80 -3.90 12.51 15.72
N ASN A 81 -5.00 12.41 16.45
CA ASN A 81 -6.20 13.23 16.36
C ASN A 81 -6.97 13.02 15.06
N ARG A 82 -6.43 13.41 13.91
CA ARG A 82 -7.17 13.41 12.64
C ARG A 82 -6.30 13.04 11.46
N LEU A 83 -6.89 12.35 10.49
CA LEU A 83 -6.34 12.16 9.15
C LEU A 83 -7.48 12.05 8.12
N GLY A 84 -7.15 12.24 6.85
CA GLY A 84 -8.12 12.12 5.77
C GLY A 84 -7.48 11.80 4.43
N VAL A 85 -8.29 11.25 3.53
CA VAL A 85 -7.94 10.99 2.13
C VAL A 85 -9.08 11.41 1.22
N GLN A 86 -8.73 11.75 -0.01
CA GLN A 86 -9.69 12.10 -1.03
C GLN A 86 -9.87 10.92 -1.99
N VAL A 87 -10.88 10.10 -1.70
CA VAL A 87 -11.23 8.91 -2.49
C VAL A 87 -11.84 9.33 -3.83
N ASN A 88 -11.43 8.66 -4.90
CA ASN A 88 -11.93 8.85 -6.25
C ASN A 88 -13.17 7.98 -6.52
N ALA A 89 -14.21 8.19 -5.73
CA ALA A 89 -15.52 7.56 -5.91
C ALA A 89 -16.62 8.50 -5.40
N PHE A 90 -17.80 8.45 -6.02
CA PHE A 90 -18.96 9.22 -5.58
C PHE A 90 -19.70 8.50 -4.44
N VAL A 91 -19.89 7.18 -4.60
CA VAL A 91 -20.43 6.30 -3.58
C VAL A 91 -19.35 5.32 -3.16
N PHE A 92 -19.03 5.29 -1.88
CA PHE A 92 -18.04 4.38 -1.33
C PHE A 92 -18.42 3.93 0.08
N GLY A 93 -17.85 2.82 0.53
CA GLY A 93 -17.90 2.33 1.90
C GLY A 93 -16.53 2.42 2.55
N VAL A 94 -16.51 2.62 3.87
CA VAL A 94 -15.30 2.60 4.70
C VAL A 94 -15.49 1.56 5.81
N SER A 95 -14.49 0.72 6.05
CA SER A 95 -14.55 -0.35 7.05
C SER A 95 -13.18 -0.69 7.63
N ASN A 96 -13.15 -1.51 8.68
CA ASN A 96 -11.94 -2.11 9.26
C ASN A 96 -10.84 -1.10 9.59
N TRP A 97 -11.18 0.05 10.19
CA TRP A 97 -10.18 1.02 10.62
C TRP A 97 -9.59 0.67 11.98
N THR A 98 -8.34 1.07 12.21
CA THR A 98 -7.57 0.64 13.38
C THR A 98 -7.83 1.44 14.66
N ASP A 99 -8.27 2.70 14.56
CA ASP A 99 -8.47 3.59 15.72
C ASP A 99 -9.43 4.75 15.37
N GLY A 100 -9.91 5.49 16.37
CA GLY A 100 -10.72 6.70 16.18
C GLY A 100 -12.12 6.45 15.58
N ASP A 101 -12.77 7.57 15.24
CA ASP A 101 -14.12 7.59 14.68
C ASP A 101 -14.08 8.01 13.20
N PHE A 102 -14.82 7.31 12.34
CA PHE A 102 -15.05 7.75 10.97
C PHE A 102 -15.96 8.99 10.95
N VAL A 103 -15.54 10.02 10.23
CA VAL A 103 -16.29 11.27 10.04
C VAL A 103 -16.42 11.54 8.55
N ASN A 104 -17.66 11.67 8.08
CA ASN A 104 -17.92 11.99 6.69
C ASN A 104 -17.57 13.46 6.42
N GLN A 105 -16.55 13.68 5.59
CA GLN A 105 -16.03 14.98 5.13
C GLN A 105 -15.63 15.97 6.24
N LYS A 106 -14.34 16.34 6.31
CA LYS A 106 -13.85 17.34 7.28
C LYS A 106 -12.77 18.23 6.67
N ASN A 107 -12.74 19.49 7.10
CA ASN A 107 -11.72 20.46 6.70
C ASN A 107 -10.44 20.31 7.54
N PHE A 108 -9.27 20.27 6.90
CA PHE A 108 -7.95 20.11 7.53
C PHE A 108 -7.07 21.34 7.31
N SER A 109 -7.45 22.46 7.93
CA SER A 109 -6.68 23.71 7.84
C SER A 109 -6.58 24.19 6.39
N GLU A 110 -5.40 24.64 5.94
CA GLU A 110 -5.14 25.09 4.56
C GLU A 110 -5.12 23.97 3.51
N PHE A 111 -5.28 22.70 3.91
CA PHE A 111 -5.26 21.56 2.97
C PHE A 111 -6.64 21.19 2.40
N GLY A 112 -7.69 21.89 2.85
CA GLY A 112 -9.04 21.72 2.33
C GLY A 112 -9.81 20.54 2.93
N ASP A 113 -10.78 20.06 2.16
CA ASP A 113 -11.70 19.00 2.58
C ASP A 113 -11.31 17.65 1.98
N PHE A 114 -11.60 16.59 2.73
CA PHE A 114 -11.33 15.20 2.35
C PHE A 114 -12.57 14.35 2.61
N ASN A 115 -13.06 13.63 1.60
CA ASN A 115 -14.32 12.87 1.69
C ASN A 115 -14.26 11.65 2.61
N VAL A 116 -13.08 11.12 2.91
CA VAL A 116 -12.86 10.12 3.97
C VAL A 116 -12.00 10.76 5.04
N SER A 117 -12.54 10.89 6.24
CA SER A 117 -11.84 11.48 7.36
C SER A 117 -12.05 10.66 8.62
N PHE A 118 -11.08 10.73 9.53
CA PHE A 118 -11.14 10.12 10.84
C PHE A 118 -10.79 11.15 11.91
N ASP A 119 -11.38 11.02 13.09
CA ASP A 119 -11.03 11.84 14.25
C ASP A 119 -10.84 11.01 15.54
N LYS A 120 -10.39 11.68 16.60
CA LYS A 120 -10.07 11.08 17.92
C LYS A 120 -9.05 9.93 17.85
N ILE A 121 -8.18 9.95 16.85
CA ILE A 121 -7.09 8.98 16.74
C ILE A 121 -6.11 9.19 17.89
N GLY A 122 -5.73 8.13 18.58
CA GLY A 122 -4.69 8.11 19.59
C GLY A 122 -3.32 8.44 19.00
N LYS A 123 -2.30 8.52 19.86
CA LYS A 123 -0.92 8.71 19.38
C LYS A 123 -0.36 7.37 18.91
N ILE A 124 -0.31 7.14 17.60
CA ILE A 124 0.04 5.85 16.98
C ILE A 124 1.08 6.03 15.87
N THR A 125 1.72 4.92 15.45
CA THR A 125 2.70 4.92 14.34
C THR A 125 2.11 4.51 13.01
N SER A 126 0.98 3.80 13.02
CA SER A 126 0.34 3.29 11.81
C SER A 126 -1.16 3.36 11.93
N PHE A 127 -1.85 3.70 10.83
CA PHE A 127 -3.31 3.70 10.75
C PHE A 127 -3.74 3.07 9.44
N SER A 128 -4.63 2.08 9.49
CA SER A 128 -5.12 1.40 8.29
C SER A 128 -6.63 1.37 8.27
N PHE A 129 -7.21 1.39 7.08
CA PHE A 129 -8.64 1.16 6.83
C PHE A 129 -8.87 0.61 5.43
N ASN A 130 -10.05 0.05 5.21
CA ASN A 130 -10.49 -0.42 3.91
C ASN A 130 -11.49 0.55 3.29
N VAL A 131 -11.39 0.74 1.98
CA VAL A 131 -12.36 1.46 1.16
C VAL A 131 -12.92 0.54 0.09
N THR A 132 -14.21 0.65 -0.17
CA THR A 132 -14.91 -0.05 -1.24
C THR A 132 -15.60 0.97 -2.14
N ASN A 133 -15.32 0.92 -3.43
CA ASN A 133 -16.01 1.72 -4.42
C ASN A 133 -17.36 1.05 -4.77
N ASN A 134 -18.45 1.77 -4.55
CA ASN A 134 -19.82 1.33 -4.85
C ASN A 134 -20.42 2.12 -6.03
N SER A 135 -19.58 2.83 -6.78
CA SER A 135 -19.98 3.61 -7.95
C SER A 135 -20.04 2.72 -9.21
N THR A 136 -20.38 3.29 -10.36
CA THR A 136 -20.40 2.57 -11.64
C THR A 136 -19.04 2.52 -12.36
N SER A 137 -18.10 3.40 -11.99
CA SER A 137 -16.71 3.36 -12.46
C SER A 137 -15.92 2.40 -11.60
N HIS A 138 -14.99 1.64 -12.18
CA HIS A 138 -14.15 0.70 -11.45
C HIS A 138 -12.72 1.22 -11.22
N TRP A 139 -12.12 0.86 -10.09
CA TRP A 139 -10.67 0.99 -9.91
C TRP A 139 -9.97 -0.25 -10.44
N THR A 140 -9.15 -0.04 -11.46
CA THR A 140 -8.31 -1.07 -12.08
C THR A 140 -6.85 -0.97 -11.66
N LEU A 141 -6.46 0.18 -11.11
CA LEU A 141 -5.13 0.47 -10.60
C LEU A 141 -5.20 1.17 -9.22
N ALA A 142 -4.17 1.02 -8.39
CA ALA A 142 -4.11 1.58 -7.05
C ALA A 142 -4.00 3.11 -7.04
N ASP A 143 -3.38 3.71 -8.06
CA ASP A 143 -3.31 5.16 -8.22
C ASP A 143 -4.66 5.79 -8.59
N GLN A 144 -5.64 4.99 -9.02
CA GLN A 144 -7.01 5.45 -9.32
C GLN A 144 -7.89 5.55 -8.08
N VAL A 145 -7.49 4.96 -6.95
CA VAL A 145 -8.29 4.91 -5.71
C VAL A 145 -8.44 6.29 -5.07
N LEU A 146 -7.38 7.10 -5.14
CA LEU A 146 -7.35 8.46 -4.62
C LEU A 146 -7.35 9.47 -5.77
N ARG A 147 -7.85 10.66 -5.52
CA ARG A 147 -7.75 11.79 -6.45
C ARG A 147 -7.39 13.07 -5.71
N ILE A 148 -6.82 14.03 -6.43
CA ILE A 148 -6.49 15.34 -5.88
C ILE A 148 -7.79 16.07 -5.50
N ASN A 149 -7.83 16.62 -4.29
CA ASN A 149 -8.91 17.51 -3.85
C ASN A 149 -8.77 18.91 -4.48
N ASP A 150 -9.72 19.80 -4.23
CA ASP A 150 -9.72 21.16 -4.80
C ASP A 150 -8.49 22.01 -4.41
N TRP A 151 -7.71 21.55 -3.43
CA TRP A 151 -6.53 22.22 -2.88
C TRP A 151 -5.21 21.61 -3.33
N GLY A 152 -5.22 20.54 -4.13
CA GLY A 152 -4.00 19.94 -4.67
C GLY A 152 -3.47 18.70 -3.92
N TYR A 153 -4.24 18.14 -2.97
CA TYR A 153 -3.76 17.06 -2.09
C TYR A 153 -4.60 15.79 -2.17
N LEU A 154 -3.95 14.62 -2.02
CA LEU A 154 -4.58 13.30 -1.95
C LEU A 154 -4.92 12.88 -0.52
N ALA A 155 -4.06 13.25 0.43
CA ALA A 155 -4.16 12.82 1.82
C ALA A 155 -3.56 13.86 2.77
N VAL A 156 -4.01 13.82 4.02
CA VAL A 156 -3.56 14.68 5.10
C VAL A 156 -3.59 13.92 6.43
N ALA A 157 -2.67 14.23 7.34
CA ALA A 157 -2.68 13.73 8.70
C ALA A 157 -2.19 14.78 9.69
N HIS A 158 -2.69 14.75 10.92
CA HIS A 158 -2.13 15.51 12.02
C HIS A 158 -0.96 14.73 12.64
N ILE A 159 0.19 15.40 12.66
CA ILE A 159 1.50 14.85 12.96
C ILE A 159 2.00 15.43 14.29
N VAL A 160 2.54 14.56 15.13
CA VAL A 160 3.15 14.92 16.41
C VAL A 160 4.60 14.47 16.39
N PRO A 161 5.57 15.40 16.31
CA PRO A 161 6.97 15.04 16.44
C PRO A 161 7.33 14.67 17.87
N GLN A 162 8.46 13.99 18.06
CA GLN A 162 9.06 13.83 19.39
C GLN A 162 9.54 15.16 19.99
N GLN A 163 10.00 16.08 19.13
CA GLN A 163 10.43 17.44 19.49
C GLN A 163 9.86 18.44 18.50
N GLY A 164 9.36 19.58 18.98
CA GLY A 164 8.75 20.62 18.15
C GLY A 164 7.24 20.69 18.30
N ASN A 165 6.59 21.37 17.35
CA ASN A 165 5.16 21.63 17.38
C ASN A 165 4.42 20.62 16.50
N SER A 166 3.24 20.18 16.96
CA SER A 166 2.34 19.37 16.13
C SER A 166 1.58 20.25 15.15
N GLY A 167 1.11 19.63 14.06
CA GLY A 167 0.27 20.29 13.06
C GLY A 167 -0.12 19.30 11.97
N TYR A 168 -0.48 19.78 10.79
CA TYR A 168 -0.91 18.93 9.68
C TYR A 168 0.17 18.80 8.62
N ALA A 169 0.29 17.60 8.05
CA ALA A 169 1.07 17.33 6.85
C ALA A 169 0.17 16.73 5.76
N ALA A 170 0.37 17.14 4.51
CA ALA A 170 -0.36 16.66 3.34
C ALA A 170 0.57 16.13 2.24
N GLY A 171 0.03 15.31 1.35
CA GLY A 171 0.72 14.75 0.19
C GLY A 171 -0.10 14.91 -1.09
N ASP A 172 0.57 15.20 -2.20
CA ASP A 172 -0.02 15.47 -3.52
C ASP A 172 -0.04 14.24 -4.44
N GLY A 173 0.52 13.12 -3.99
CA GLY A 173 0.65 11.91 -4.81
C GLY A 173 1.92 11.82 -5.63
N SER A 174 2.91 12.68 -5.39
CA SER A 174 4.26 12.49 -5.92
C SER A 174 4.81 11.13 -5.47
N ALA A 175 4.82 10.18 -6.42
CA ALA A 175 5.14 8.79 -6.14
C ALA A 175 6.57 8.66 -5.60
N VAL A 176 6.74 7.91 -4.52
CA VAL A 176 8.08 7.57 -4.03
C VAL A 176 8.64 6.47 -4.94
N PRO A 177 9.83 6.66 -5.56
CA PRO A 177 10.42 5.62 -6.39
C PRO A 177 10.57 4.31 -5.62
N LEU A 178 9.98 3.24 -6.13
CA LEU A 178 10.12 1.91 -5.54
C LEU A 178 11.62 1.56 -5.43
N PRO A 179 12.09 1.02 -4.28
CA PRO A 179 13.48 0.66 -4.12
C PRO A 179 13.91 -0.30 -5.24
N GLY A 180 15.05 -0.01 -5.88
CA GLY A 180 15.62 -0.86 -6.95
C GLY A 180 15.82 -2.33 -6.54
N ALA A 181 15.82 -2.62 -5.24
CA ALA A 181 15.81 -3.97 -4.69
C ALA A 181 14.65 -4.83 -5.20
N VAL A 182 13.45 -4.25 -5.42
CA VAL A 182 12.30 -4.99 -5.97
C VAL A 182 12.59 -5.41 -7.41
N TRP A 183 13.18 -4.53 -8.21
CA TRP A 183 13.64 -4.84 -9.56
C TRP A 183 14.77 -5.87 -9.57
N LEU A 184 15.70 -5.80 -8.62
CA LEU A 184 16.77 -6.78 -8.46
C LEU A 184 16.25 -8.16 -8.08
N LEU A 185 15.26 -8.24 -7.18
CA LEU A 185 14.63 -9.50 -6.84
C LEU A 185 13.90 -10.09 -8.06
N GLY A 186 13.10 -9.27 -8.76
CA GLY A 186 12.40 -9.68 -9.97
C GLY A 186 13.35 -10.18 -11.05
N SER A 187 14.39 -9.40 -11.38
CA SER A 187 15.40 -9.79 -12.37
C SER A 187 16.25 -10.99 -11.93
N GLY A 188 16.56 -11.10 -10.63
CA GLY A 188 17.27 -12.23 -10.05
C GLY A 188 16.51 -13.55 -10.19
N LEU A 189 15.20 -13.54 -9.94
CA LEU A 189 14.35 -14.72 -10.12
C LEU A 189 14.25 -15.15 -11.59
N VAL A 190 14.14 -14.18 -12.51
CA VAL A 190 14.16 -14.45 -13.96
C VAL A 190 15.49 -15.05 -14.38
N GLY A 191 16.61 -14.52 -13.88
CA GLY A 191 17.95 -15.05 -14.13
C GLY A 191 18.13 -16.49 -13.62
N LEU A 192 17.65 -16.80 -12.42
CA LEU A 192 17.64 -18.14 -11.85
C LEU A 192 16.83 -19.14 -12.69
N ALA A 193 15.64 -18.73 -13.15
CA ALA A 193 14.81 -19.54 -14.04
C ALA A 193 15.52 -19.85 -15.37
N ALA A 194 16.20 -18.86 -15.95
CA ALA A 194 16.94 -19.01 -17.21
C ALA A 194 18.14 -19.98 -17.07
N ILE A 195 18.91 -19.88 -15.98
CA ILE A 195 20.05 -20.78 -15.72
C ILE A 195 19.58 -22.23 -15.59
N ARG A 196 18.45 -22.45 -14.89
CA ARG A 196 17.89 -23.80 -14.72
C ARG A 196 17.48 -24.42 -16.06
N ARG A 197 16.92 -23.64 -16.97
CA ARG A 197 16.51 -24.12 -18.30
C ARG A 197 17.69 -24.60 -19.14
N ARG A 198 18.85 -23.94 -19.02
CA ARG A 198 20.08 -24.35 -19.73
C ARG A 198 20.68 -25.68 -19.27
N ARG A 199 20.37 -26.15 -18.05
CA ARG A 199 20.88 -27.44 -17.54
C ARG A 199 19.94 -28.62 -17.84
N ALA A 200 18.71 -28.33 -18.26
CA ALA A 200 17.71 -29.35 -18.60
C ALA A 200 17.65 -29.64 -20.11
N ALA A 201 18.26 -28.79 -20.93
CA ALA A 201 18.54 -29.02 -22.34
C ALA A 201 19.97 -29.55 -22.50
#